data_AF-A0A2V7Y0Q0-F1
#
_entry.id   AF-A0A2V7Y0Q0-F1
#
_cell.length_a   1.000
_cell.length_b   1.000
_cell.length_c   1.000
_cell.angle_alpha   90.00
_cell.angle_beta   90.00
_cell.angle_gamma   90.00
#
_symmetry.space_group_name_H-M   'P 1'
#
loop_
_entity.id
_entity.type
_entity.pdbx_description
1 polymer ?
#
loop_
_entity_poly.entity_id
_entity_poly.type
_entity_poly.pdbx_seq_one_letter_code
_entity_poly.pdbx_strand_id
1 'polypeptide(L)'
;MPRLAARVTATALALATLAAAGCARGRAADGQHAARPVKARVVPVVARKVQRSVDSVGSLFPFEEVTVGSEVEGRVAQVYVDVGDRVAAGRPLVKIVAVEHALALEQERAALEQIRARLAPPGGGETF
;
A
#
# COMPACT_ATOMS: atom_id res chain seq x y z
N MET A 1 -101.47 41.77 -27.04
CA MET A 1 -100.04 41.80 -26.68
C MET A 1 -99.71 41.14 -25.31
N PRO A 2 -100.05 39.85 -25.04
CA PRO A 2 -99.41 39.14 -23.90
C PRO A 2 -98.75 37.78 -24.23
N ARG A 3 -98.90 37.25 -25.46
CA ARG A 3 -98.43 35.89 -25.82
C ARG A 3 -96.92 35.76 -26.08
N LEU A 4 -96.20 36.88 -26.26
CA LEU A 4 -94.73 36.86 -26.37
C LEU A 4 -94.05 36.84 -24.99
N ALA A 5 -94.59 37.55 -24.00
CA ALA A 5 -94.02 37.62 -22.65
C ALA A 5 -94.03 36.24 -21.95
N ALA A 6 -95.08 35.44 -22.14
CA ALA A 6 -95.19 34.09 -21.58
C ALA A 6 -94.23 33.06 -22.23
N ARG A 7 -93.85 33.28 -23.50
CA ARG A 7 -92.88 32.41 -24.18
C ARG A 7 -91.45 32.74 -23.75
N VAL A 8 -91.15 34.02 -23.51
CA VAL A 8 -89.83 34.48 -23.05
C VAL A 8 -89.54 34.03 -21.61
N THR A 9 -90.53 34.08 -20.72
CA THR A 9 -90.37 33.58 -19.33
C THR A 9 -90.22 32.06 -19.28
N ALA A 10 -90.94 31.31 -20.13
CA ALA A 10 -90.79 29.86 -20.22
C ALA A 10 -89.41 29.43 -20.75
N THR A 11 -88.87 30.14 -21.76
CA THR A 11 -87.51 29.89 -22.25
C THR A 11 -86.43 30.26 -21.24
N ALA A 12 -86.63 31.33 -20.44
CA ALA A 12 -85.68 31.73 -19.40
C ALA A 12 -85.64 30.71 -18.24
N LEU A 13 -86.79 30.14 -17.85
CA LEU A 13 -86.86 29.13 -16.80
C LEU A 13 -86.29 27.77 -17.26
N ALA A 14 -86.47 27.40 -18.52
CA ALA A 14 -85.87 26.21 -19.11
C ALA A 14 -84.33 26.33 -19.24
N LEU A 15 -83.81 27.52 -19.57
CA LEU A 15 -82.36 27.75 -19.64
C LEU A 15 -81.70 27.76 -18.25
N ALA A 16 -82.39 28.30 -17.24
CA ALA A 16 -81.91 28.34 -15.85
C ALA A 16 -81.84 26.94 -15.21
N THR A 17 -82.80 26.06 -15.52
CA THR A 17 -82.79 24.67 -15.04
C THR A 17 -81.72 23.82 -15.73
N LEU A 18 -81.41 24.09 -17.01
CA LEU A 18 -80.32 23.43 -17.73
C LEU A 18 -78.93 23.86 -17.22
N ALA A 19 -78.77 25.14 -16.86
CA ALA A 19 -77.52 25.66 -16.27
C ALA A 19 -77.24 25.06 -14.87
N ALA A 20 -78.28 24.85 -14.06
CA ALA A 20 -78.15 24.24 -12.74
C ALA A 20 -77.78 22.74 -12.79
N ALA A 21 -78.17 22.02 -13.85
CA ALA A 21 -77.80 20.61 -14.04
C ALA A 21 -76.31 20.41 -14.43
N GLY A 22 -75.66 21.44 -14.97
CA GLY A 22 -74.24 21.41 -15.36
C GLY A 22 -73.26 21.62 -14.21
N CYS A 23 -73.62 22.40 -13.18
CA CYS A 23 -72.73 22.69 -12.04
C CYS A 23 -72.53 21.52 -11.07
N ALA A 24 -73.36 20.47 -11.14
CA ALA A 24 -73.19 19.27 -10.31
C ALA A 24 -72.19 18.25 -10.89
N ARG A 25 -71.70 18.44 -12.12
CA ARG A 25 -70.74 17.52 -12.78
C ARG A 25 -69.27 17.93 -12.65
N GLY A 26 -68.98 19.03 -11.93
CA GLY A 26 -67.62 19.55 -11.74
C GLY A 26 -66.90 19.13 -10.44
N ARG A 27 -67.50 18.28 -9.62
CA ARG A 27 -66.87 17.76 -8.37
C ARG A 27 -67.12 16.26 -8.22
N ALA A 28 -66.53 15.49 -9.13
CA ALA A 28 -66.36 14.05 -8.96
C ALA A 28 -65.13 13.60 -9.77
N ALA A 29 -63.98 14.19 -9.44
CA ALA A 29 -62.68 13.67 -9.84
C ALA A 29 -61.72 13.80 -8.65
N ASP A 30 -62.18 13.34 -7.48
CA ASP A 30 -61.28 13.01 -6.39
C ASP A 30 -61.73 11.67 -5.82
N GLY A 31 -61.15 10.62 -6.40
CA GLY A 31 -61.67 9.27 -6.31
C GLY A 31 -60.72 8.28 -6.95
N GLN A 32 -59.61 8.02 -6.26
CA GLN A 32 -58.87 6.77 -6.32
C GLN A 32 -58.13 6.50 -7.65
N HIS A 33 -56.99 7.16 -7.84
CA HIS A 33 -55.84 6.39 -8.31
C HIS A 33 -55.38 5.49 -7.15
N ALA A 34 -56.10 4.39 -6.94
CA ALA A 34 -55.54 3.28 -6.17
C ALA A 34 -54.32 2.83 -6.98
N ALA A 35 -53.12 3.10 -6.47
CA ALA A 35 -51.88 2.64 -7.06
C ALA A 35 -52.02 1.14 -7.33
N ARG A 36 -52.14 0.77 -8.61
CA ARG A 36 -52.35 -0.62 -9.01
C ARG A 36 -51.11 -1.38 -8.55
N PRO A 37 -51.24 -2.35 -7.62
CA PRO A 37 -50.07 -2.96 -6.99
C PRO A 37 -49.26 -3.68 -8.07
N VAL A 38 -48.09 -3.11 -8.36
CA VAL A 38 -47.12 -3.71 -9.27
C VAL A 38 -46.48 -4.87 -8.52
N LYS A 39 -46.65 -6.08 -9.03
CA LYS A 39 -46.00 -7.27 -8.45
C LYS A 39 -44.49 -7.11 -8.61
N ALA A 40 -43.80 -6.87 -7.49
CA ALA A 40 -42.34 -6.82 -7.43
C ALA A 40 -41.82 -8.06 -6.71
N ARG A 41 -40.69 -8.59 -7.19
CA ARG A 41 -39.94 -9.62 -6.48
C ARG A 41 -39.10 -8.93 -5.40
N VAL A 42 -39.35 -9.27 -4.15
CA VAL A 42 -38.56 -8.78 -3.01
C VAL A 42 -37.61 -9.87 -2.52
N VAL A 43 -36.47 -9.44 -1.97
CA VAL A 43 -35.46 -10.32 -1.37
C VAL A 43 -35.09 -9.73 0.00
N PRO A 44 -35.01 -10.54 1.08
CA PRO A 44 -34.68 -10.03 2.39
C PRO A 44 -33.24 -9.51 2.45
N VAL A 45 -33.06 -8.34 3.08
CA VAL A 45 -31.72 -7.80 3.36
C VAL A 45 -31.16 -8.50 4.59
N VAL A 46 -29.98 -9.11 4.45
CA VAL A 46 -29.29 -9.79 5.55
C VAL A 46 -27.95 -9.11 5.77
N ALA A 47 -27.71 -8.63 6.99
CA ALA A 47 -26.41 -8.11 7.38
C ALA A 47 -25.40 -9.25 7.44
N ARG A 48 -24.30 -9.13 6.69
CA ARG A 48 -23.16 -10.05 6.77
C ARG A 48 -21.89 -9.24 6.95
N LYS A 49 -20.95 -9.75 7.73
CA LYS A 49 -19.61 -9.16 7.84
C LYS A 49 -18.89 -9.41 6.52
N VAL A 50 -18.62 -8.35 5.78
CA VAL A 50 -17.79 -8.39 4.58
C VAL A 50 -16.39 -7.96 4.97
N GLN A 51 -15.41 -8.83 4.73
CA GLN A 51 -14.00 -8.46 4.90
C GLN A 51 -13.59 -7.63 3.70
N ARG A 52 -13.05 -6.43 3.96
CA ARG A 52 -12.53 -5.55 2.93
C ARG A 52 -11.01 -5.68 2.93
N SER A 53 -10.46 -6.44 1.98
CA SER A 53 -9.03 -6.46 1.73
C SER A 53 -8.63 -5.31 0.80
N VAL A 54 -7.39 -4.87 0.94
CA VAL A 54 -6.74 -3.96 -0.01
C VAL A 54 -5.47 -4.67 -0.45
N ASP A 55 -5.40 -5.00 -1.73
CA ASP A 55 -4.23 -5.62 -2.31
C ASP A 55 -3.23 -4.53 -2.67
N SER A 56 -2.07 -4.57 -2.02
CA SER A 56 -0.99 -3.60 -2.24
C SER A 56 0.22 -4.32 -2.80
N VAL A 57 0.80 -3.76 -3.85
CA VAL A 57 2.08 -4.20 -4.41
C VAL A 57 3.21 -3.35 -3.84
N GLY A 58 4.33 -3.98 -3.52
CA GLY A 58 5.52 -3.32 -3.02
C GLY A 58 6.77 -4.08 -3.42
N SER A 59 7.90 -3.39 -3.43
CA SER A 59 9.21 -3.98 -3.71
C SER A 59 9.88 -4.41 -2.41
N LEU A 60 10.54 -5.56 -2.45
CA LEU A 60 11.40 -6.01 -1.36
C LEU A 60 12.77 -5.37 -1.51
N PHE A 61 13.30 -4.88 -0.38
CA PHE A 61 14.65 -4.36 -0.29
C PHE A 61 15.47 -5.22 0.68
N PRO A 62 16.79 -5.35 0.46
CA PRO A 62 17.65 -6.03 1.42
C PRO A 62 17.58 -5.32 2.78
N PHE A 63 17.59 -6.10 3.86
CA PHE A 63 17.63 -5.55 5.22
C PHE A 63 18.96 -4.82 5.48
N GLU A 64 20.05 -5.35 4.92
CA GLU A 64 21.39 -4.81 5.06
C GLU A 64 22.14 -5.02 3.74
N GLU A 65 22.86 -3.99 3.29
CA GLU A 65 23.72 -4.02 2.10
C GLU A 65 25.07 -3.41 2.48
N VAL A 66 26.15 -4.16 2.26
CA VAL A 66 27.50 -3.76 2.63
C VAL A 66 28.43 -3.95 1.44
N THR A 67 29.20 -2.91 1.12
CA THR A 67 30.27 -2.99 0.13
C THR A 67 31.56 -3.40 0.83
N VAL A 68 32.10 -4.57 0.50
CA VAL A 68 33.36 -5.06 1.05
C VAL A 68 34.51 -4.57 0.18
N GLY A 69 35.38 -3.74 0.76
CA GLY A 69 36.62 -3.25 0.14
C GLY A 69 37.87 -3.85 0.79
N SER A 70 39.01 -3.64 0.15
CA SER A 70 40.31 -3.92 0.77
C SER A 70 40.79 -2.73 1.58
N GLU A 71 41.34 -2.97 2.77
CA GLU A 71 42.02 -1.95 3.57
C GLU A 71 43.42 -1.62 3.06
N VAL A 72 44.04 -2.56 2.33
CA VAL A 72 45.41 -2.42 1.80
C VAL A 72 45.42 -2.52 0.29
N GLU A 73 46.30 -1.75 -0.34
CA GLU A 73 46.57 -1.89 -1.76
C GLU A 73 47.45 -3.12 -2.01
N GLY A 74 47.13 -3.90 -3.03
CA GLY A 74 47.93 -5.07 -3.35
C GLY A 74 47.30 -5.95 -4.43
N ARG A 75 48.10 -6.90 -4.94
CA ARG A 75 47.63 -7.87 -5.94
C ARG A 75 46.81 -8.96 -5.28
N VAL A 76 45.70 -9.36 -5.91
CA VAL A 76 44.93 -10.54 -5.48
C VAL A 76 45.79 -11.81 -5.65
N ALA A 77 46.00 -12.52 -4.55
CA ALA A 77 46.67 -13.82 -4.50
C ALA A 77 45.71 -14.96 -4.84
N GLN A 78 44.52 -14.92 -4.24
CA GLN A 78 43.52 -15.99 -4.35
C GLN A 78 42.12 -15.45 -4.04
N VAL A 79 41.12 -15.97 -4.74
CA VAL A 79 39.69 -15.71 -4.48
C VAL A 79 39.06 -16.98 -3.93
N TYR A 80 38.28 -16.89 -2.85
CA TYR A 80 37.72 -18.03 -2.12
C TYR A 80 36.22 -18.23 -2.31
N VAL A 81 35.56 -17.31 -3.02
CA VAL A 81 34.09 -17.27 -3.18
C VAL A 81 33.74 -16.86 -4.60
N ASP A 82 32.59 -17.33 -5.09
CA ASP A 82 32.04 -16.93 -6.39
C ASP A 82 30.77 -16.08 -6.22
N VAL A 83 30.30 -15.50 -7.30
CA VAL A 83 29.09 -14.67 -7.36
C VAL A 83 27.88 -15.53 -7.02
N GLY A 84 27.14 -15.12 -5.99
CA GLY A 84 25.93 -15.80 -5.51
C GLY A 84 26.17 -16.77 -4.35
N ASP A 85 27.42 -16.99 -3.94
CA ASP A 85 27.73 -17.78 -2.76
C ASP A 85 27.24 -17.12 -1.47
N ARG A 86 26.75 -17.95 -0.54
CA ARG A 86 26.47 -17.50 0.83
C ARG A 86 27.75 -17.51 1.66
N VAL A 87 28.03 -16.39 2.30
CA VAL A 87 29.20 -16.18 3.15
C VAL A 87 28.77 -15.77 4.56
N ALA A 88 29.56 -16.17 5.55
CA ALA A 88 29.35 -15.80 6.95
C ALA A 88 30.39 -14.75 7.37
N ALA A 89 30.08 -14.00 8.43
CA ALA A 89 31.01 -13.03 9.01
C ALA A 89 32.34 -13.71 9.40
N GLY A 90 33.46 -13.06 9.08
CA GLY A 90 34.81 -13.56 9.35
C GLY A 90 35.34 -14.59 8.34
N ARG A 91 34.52 -15.04 7.37
CA ARG A 91 35.01 -15.91 6.29
C ARG A 91 35.88 -15.09 5.32
N PRO A 92 37.13 -15.51 5.03
CA PRO A 92 37.97 -14.82 4.06
C PRO A 92 37.37 -14.96 2.66
N LEU A 93 37.19 -13.82 1.97
CA LEU A 93 36.66 -13.78 0.60
C LEU A 93 37.78 -13.76 -0.44
N VAL A 94 38.83 -12.98 -0.17
CA VAL A 94 39.98 -12.78 -1.06
C VAL A 94 41.24 -12.70 -0.21
N LYS A 95 42.34 -13.27 -0.70
CA LYS A 95 43.69 -13.09 -0.13
C LYS A 95 44.47 -12.13 -0.99
N ILE A 96 45.07 -11.12 -0.38
CA ILE A 96 45.94 -10.14 -1.06
C ILE A 96 47.39 -10.49 -0.75
N VAL A 97 48.26 -10.36 -1.77
CA VAL A 97 49.70 -10.56 -1.63
C VAL A 97 50.28 -9.40 -0.82
N ALA A 98 50.79 -9.68 0.37
CA ALA A 98 51.31 -8.70 1.31
C ALA A 98 52.86 -8.78 1.45
N VAL A 99 53.59 -8.82 0.32
CA VAL A 99 55.06 -9.03 0.35
C VAL A 99 55.78 -7.88 1.04
N GLU A 100 55.42 -6.63 0.74
CA GLU A 100 56.05 -5.45 1.36
C GLU A 100 55.77 -5.38 2.85
N HIS A 101 54.53 -5.66 3.26
CA HIS A 101 54.16 -5.72 4.68
C HIS A 101 54.89 -6.84 5.42
N ALA A 102 55.04 -8.01 4.80
CA ALA A 102 55.77 -9.13 5.40
C ALA A 102 57.26 -8.77 5.59
N LEU A 103 57.88 -8.15 4.58
CA LEU A 103 59.27 -7.73 4.65
C LEU A 103 59.48 -6.62 5.70
N ALA A 104 58.59 -5.64 5.78
CA ALA A 104 58.63 -4.61 6.81
C ALA A 104 58.49 -5.22 8.22
N LEU A 105 57.60 -6.20 8.39
CA LEU A 105 57.45 -6.94 9.64
C LEU A 105 58.73 -7.68 10.04
N GLU A 106 59.42 -8.28 9.07
CA GLU A 106 60.68 -8.98 9.30
C GLU A 106 61.80 -8.02 9.69
N GLN A 107 61.90 -6.86 9.03
CA GLN A 107 62.86 -5.80 9.38
C GLN A 107 62.65 -5.28 10.80
N GLU A 108 61.40 -4.98 11.18
CA GLU A 108 61.07 -4.51 12.53
C GLU A 108 61.36 -5.59 13.59
N ARG A 109 61.06 -6.86 13.30
CA ARG A 109 61.39 -7.98 14.20
C ARG A 109 62.90 -8.12 14.38
N ALA A 110 63.68 -8.04 13.32
CA ALA A 110 65.14 -8.08 13.40
C ALA A 110 65.70 -6.90 14.22
N ALA A 111 65.14 -5.70 14.05
CA ALA A 111 65.52 -4.54 14.85
C ALA A 111 65.20 -4.74 16.34
N LEU A 112 64.02 -5.28 16.67
CA LEU A 112 63.63 -5.63 18.03
C LEU A 112 64.56 -6.68 18.66
N GLU A 113 64.95 -7.70 17.90
CA GLU A 113 65.89 -8.72 18.36
C GLU A 113 67.27 -8.14 18.64
N GLN A 114 67.77 -7.26 17.77
CA GLN A 114 69.05 -6.57 18.01
C GLN A 114 69.00 -5.72 19.28
N ILE A 115 67.92 -4.98 19.52
CA ILE A 115 67.76 -4.17 20.73
C ILE A 115 67.69 -5.07 21.97
N ARG A 116 66.91 -6.16 21.91
CA ARG A 116 66.85 -7.15 23.00
C ARG A 116 68.21 -7.77 23.28
N ALA A 117 68.98 -8.12 22.26
CA ALA A 117 70.33 -8.67 22.43
C ALA A 117 71.30 -7.66 23.05
N ARG A 118 71.15 -6.35 22.76
CA ARG A 118 71.94 -5.29 23.41
C ARG A 118 71.58 -5.06 24.87
N LEU A 119 70.30 -5.23 25.22
CA LEU A 119 69.79 -5.09 26.59
C LEU A 119 69.96 -6.37 27.41
N ALA A 120 70.16 -7.51 26.75
CA ALA A 120 70.41 -8.77 27.42
C ALA A 120 71.73 -8.66 28.19
N PRO A 121 71.71 -8.81 29.53
CA PRO A 121 72.94 -8.79 30.30
C PRO A 121 73.83 -9.95 29.83
N PRO A 122 75.15 -9.71 29.65
CA PRO A 122 76.09 -10.78 29.32
C PRO A 122 76.19 -11.72 30.53
N GLY A 123 75.38 -12.78 30.55
CA GLY A 123 75.39 -13.80 31.63
C GLY A 123 74.04 -14.34 32.12
N GLY A 124 72.91 -14.09 31.46
CA GLY A 124 71.60 -14.61 31.90
C GLY A 124 71.28 -16.05 31.47
N GLY A 125 72.23 -16.97 31.62
CA GLY A 125 71.97 -18.41 31.59
C GLY A 125 71.90 -18.92 33.03
N GLU A 126 70.78 -19.55 33.37
CA GLU A 126 70.51 -20.33 34.58
C GLU A 126 70.03 -19.58 35.84
N THR A 127 69.01 -20.18 36.47
CA THR A 127 68.31 -19.86 37.74
C THR A 127 67.37 -18.64 37.67
N PHE A 128 66.05 -18.72 37.84
CA PHE A 128 65.15 -19.59 38.63
C PHE A 128 63.83 -19.85 37.87
#